data_AF-X0ZCB9-F1
#
_entry.id   AF-X0ZCB9-F1
#
_cell.length_a   1.000
_cell.length_b   1.000
_cell.length_c   1.000
_cell.angle_alpha   90.00
_cell.angle_beta   90.00
_cell.angle_gamma   90.00
#
_symmetry.space_group_name_H-M   'P 1'
#
loop_
_entity.id
_entity.type
_entity.pdbx_description
1 polymer ?
#
loop_
_entity_poly.entity_id
_entity_poly.type
_entity_poly.pdbx_seq_one_letter_code
_entity_poly.pdbx_strand_id
1 'polypeptide(L)'
;FGGQREYRITHQFFFSPRSLYLVVWDPRSGADKCDVNGWIERIKLRVGADATILVVATHARTGEPPPGIHIDQDDLRRKHGDVIAGFFETDSFEDETTNRVGIDVLREAISHHAAHLRGMGDPLPPAWKKARADILALALERTPWIPRDRFVEICRSHGMPEDSTAGLMILMHQLGQIVYFGPGDEPRASARADSQTPGDSHTLKEEDRQLGDVVILMPEWLAKAVCFV
;
A
#
# COMPACT_ATOMS: atom_id res chain seq x y z
N PHE A 1 3.31 -1.73 -8.66
CA PHE A 1 2.36 -0.78 -9.24
C PHE A 1 3.07 0.12 -10.25
N GLY A 2 2.39 0.59 -11.30
CA GLY A 2 3.02 1.47 -12.29
C GLY A 2 3.10 2.92 -11.81
N GLY A 3 4.22 3.61 -11.99
CA GLY A 3 4.39 5.02 -11.58
C GLY A 3 3.58 6.04 -12.40
N GLN A 4 2.78 5.59 -13.37
CA GLN A 4 1.97 6.43 -14.24
C GLN A 4 0.85 7.12 -13.45
N ARG A 5 0.36 8.26 -13.95
CA ARG A 5 -0.54 9.14 -13.18
C ARG A 5 -1.91 8.48 -12.96
N GLU A 6 -2.31 7.64 -13.88
CA GLU A 6 -3.55 6.88 -13.96
C GLU A 6 -3.64 5.84 -12.83
N TYR A 7 -2.51 5.24 -12.45
CA TYR A 7 -2.45 4.28 -11.36
C TYR A 7 -2.38 4.92 -9.96
N ARG A 8 -2.14 6.25 -9.87
CA ARG A 8 -1.98 6.92 -8.56
C ARG A 8 -3.25 6.89 -7.70
N ILE A 9 -4.43 6.80 -8.32
CA ILE A 9 -5.70 6.68 -7.61
C ILE A 9 -5.78 5.31 -6.92
N THR A 10 -5.43 4.24 -7.63
CA THR A 10 -5.48 2.88 -7.06
C THR A 10 -4.40 2.65 -6.01
N HIS A 11 -3.26 3.33 -6.08
CA HIS A 11 -2.21 3.24 -5.05
C HIS A 11 -2.70 3.68 -3.67
N GLN A 12 -3.72 4.55 -3.59
CA GLN A 12 -4.24 5.02 -2.31
C GLN A 12 -4.76 3.89 -1.43
N PHE A 13 -5.28 2.82 -2.03
CA PHE A 13 -5.79 1.66 -1.30
C PHE A 13 -4.69 0.79 -0.69
N PHE A 14 -3.42 1.00 -1.07
CA PHE A 14 -2.30 0.15 -0.71
C PHE A 14 -1.25 0.85 0.17
N PHE A 15 -1.50 2.11 0.56
CA PHE A 15 -0.70 2.75 1.60
C PHE A 15 -1.23 2.32 2.96
N SER A 16 -0.46 1.48 3.66
CA SER A 16 -0.77 1.03 5.02
C SER A 16 0.34 1.41 6.00
N PRO A 17 -0.01 1.68 7.28
CA PRO A 17 0.96 1.73 8.36
C PRO A 17 1.81 0.47 8.46
N ARG A 18 3.02 0.59 9.01
CA ARG A 18 3.93 -0.54 9.28
C ARG A 18 4.37 -1.27 8.00
N SER A 19 4.58 -0.49 6.94
CA SER A 19 5.03 -0.99 5.64
C SER A 19 6.40 -0.42 5.28
N LEU A 20 7.19 -1.23 4.59
CA LEU A 20 8.43 -0.83 3.95
C LEU A 20 8.16 -0.43 2.50
N TYR A 21 8.53 0.79 2.14
CA TYR A 21 8.35 1.36 0.81
C TYR A 21 9.68 1.44 0.07
N LEU A 22 9.68 1.03 -1.19
CA LEU A 22 10.82 1.21 -2.08
C LEU A 22 10.45 2.28 -3.12
N VAL A 23 11.11 3.43 -3.06
CA VAL A 23 10.99 4.48 -4.10
C VAL A 23 12.08 4.21 -5.13
N VAL A 24 11.70 3.47 -6.17
CA VAL A 24 12.59 3.02 -7.24
C VAL A 24 12.56 4.02 -8.38
N TRP A 25 13.72 4.50 -8.84
CA TRP A 25 13.81 5.53 -9.87
C TRP A 25 14.95 5.27 -10.87
N ASP A 26 14.88 5.92 -12.03
CA ASP A 26 15.90 5.88 -13.09
C ASP A 26 16.78 7.15 -13.04
N PRO A 27 18.06 7.02 -12.65
CA PRO A 27 18.99 8.14 -12.59
C PRO A 27 19.23 8.84 -13.92
N ARG A 28 19.06 8.14 -15.05
CA ARG A 28 19.24 8.73 -16.39
C ARG A 28 18.14 9.74 -16.73
N SER A 29 16.95 9.51 -16.18
CA SER A 29 15.81 10.41 -16.30
C SER A 29 15.91 11.61 -15.36
N GLY A 30 16.65 11.48 -14.26
CA GLY A 30 16.82 12.50 -13.22
C GLY A 30 15.71 12.48 -12.16
N ALA A 31 16.08 12.80 -10.92
CA ALA A 31 15.21 12.63 -9.74
C ALA A 31 13.90 13.45 -9.84
N ASP A 32 13.97 14.66 -10.39
CA ASP A 32 12.80 15.54 -10.57
C ASP A 32 11.80 14.97 -11.56
N LYS A 33 12.27 14.43 -12.69
CA LYS A 33 11.38 13.79 -13.68
C LYS A 33 10.75 12.51 -13.14
N CYS A 34 11.47 11.80 -12.28
CA CYS A 34 10.96 10.62 -11.59
C CYS A 34 10.04 10.95 -10.40
N ASP A 35 9.85 12.22 -10.04
CA ASP A 35 9.02 12.68 -8.92
C ASP A 35 9.41 12.01 -7.59
N VAL A 36 10.71 11.78 -7.34
CA VAL A 36 11.18 11.04 -6.14
C VAL A 36 10.69 11.74 -4.87
N ASN A 37 10.86 13.07 -4.79
CA ASN A 37 10.39 13.86 -3.67
C ASN A 37 8.87 13.74 -3.47
N GLY A 38 8.08 13.87 -4.56
CA GLY A 38 6.63 13.77 -4.47
C GLY A 38 6.12 12.37 -4.10
N TRP A 39 6.84 11.30 -4.43
CA TRP A 39 6.51 9.95 -3.95
C TRP A 39 6.73 9.81 -2.45
N ILE A 40 7.85 10.32 -1.94
CA ILE A 40 8.13 10.33 -0.50
C ILE A 40 7.05 11.14 0.25
N GLU A 41 6.69 12.32 -0.27
CA GLU A 41 5.61 13.14 0.31
C GLU A 41 4.27 12.41 0.33
N ARG A 42 3.89 11.73 -0.77
CA ARG A 42 2.62 10.96 -0.83
C ARG A 42 2.59 9.83 0.20
N ILE A 43 3.69 9.08 0.34
CA ILE A 43 3.81 8.02 1.34
C ILE A 43 3.65 8.62 2.74
N LYS A 44 4.38 9.69 3.05
CA LYS A 44 4.30 10.39 4.34
C LYS A 44 2.90 10.93 4.64
N LEU A 45 2.23 11.52 3.66
CA LEU A 45 0.87 12.05 3.85
C LEU A 45 -0.16 10.96 4.16
N ARG A 46 0.09 9.71 3.74
CA ARG A 46 -0.83 8.59 3.99
C ARG A 46 -0.47 7.75 5.20
N VAL A 47 0.82 7.55 5.45
CA VAL A 47 1.32 6.62 6.47
C VAL A 47 1.82 7.36 7.71
N GLY A 48 2.17 8.63 7.57
CA GLY A 48 2.73 9.43 8.65
C GLY A 48 4.14 8.99 9.02
N ALA A 49 4.44 9.05 10.32
CA ALA A 49 5.76 8.73 10.87
C ALA A 49 6.10 7.23 10.87
N ASP A 50 5.10 6.37 10.66
CA ASP A 50 5.28 4.90 10.60
C ASP A 50 5.88 4.43 9.25
N ALA A 51 6.13 5.35 8.31
CA ALA A 51 6.69 5.03 7.01
C ALA A 51 8.19 4.71 7.11
N THR A 52 8.61 3.57 6.54
CA THR A 52 10.03 3.28 6.30
C THR A 52 10.27 3.25 4.80
N ILE A 53 11.19 4.07 4.30
CA ILE A 53 11.41 4.29 2.87
C ILE A 53 12.87 4.00 2.51
N LEU A 54 13.08 3.15 1.50
CA LEU A 54 14.36 2.97 0.81
C LEU A 54 14.29 3.64 -0.55
N VAL A 55 15.21 4.57 -0.83
CA VAL A 55 15.30 5.23 -2.13
C VAL A 55 16.29 4.44 -2.99
N VAL A 56 15.83 3.90 -4.11
CA VAL A 56 16.61 2.97 -4.94
C VAL A 56 16.81 3.54 -6.34
N ALA A 57 18.04 3.95 -6.63
CA ALA A 57 18.49 4.26 -7.97
C ALA A 57 18.75 2.95 -8.72
N THR A 58 18.07 2.75 -9.85
CA THR A 58 18.27 1.57 -10.73
C THR A 58 19.21 1.90 -11.89
N HIS A 59 19.60 0.91 -12.68
CA HIS A 59 20.48 1.11 -13.85
C HIS A 59 21.78 1.85 -13.50
N ALA A 60 22.25 1.67 -12.25
CA ALA A 60 23.34 2.46 -11.66
C ALA A 60 24.74 1.96 -12.04
N ARG A 61 24.86 0.98 -12.94
CA ARG A 61 26.15 0.52 -13.45
C ARG A 61 26.84 1.64 -14.22
N THR A 62 28.02 2.02 -13.75
CA THR A 62 28.79 3.14 -14.27
C THR A 62 30.14 2.68 -14.81
N GLY A 63 30.38 3.03 -16.08
CA GLY A 63 31.72 3.32 -16.60
C GLY A 63 32.08 4.81 -16.48
N GLU A 64 31.07 5.70 -16.51
CA GLU A 64 31.15 7.13 -16.14
C GLU A 64 29.73 7.56 -15.72
N PRO A 65 29.53 8.43 -14.71
CA PRO A 65 28.20 8.95 -14.42
C PRO A 65 27.85 10.09 -15.40
N PRO A 66 26.81 9.97 -16.26
CA PRO A 66 26.30 11.15 -16.96
C PRO A 66 25.86 12.24 -15.97
N PRO A 67 26.05 13.53 -16.33
CA PRO A 67 25.73 14.67 -15.48
C PRO A 67 24.20 14.72 -15.27
N GLY A 68 23.74 14.41 -14.06
CA GLY A 68 22.32 14.37 -13.70
C GLY A 68 21.89 13.20 -12.78
N ILE A 69 22.79 12.27 -12.49
CA ILE A 69 22.52 11.02 -11.77
C ILE A 69 22.37 11.18 -10.24
N HIS A 70 22.89 12.26 -9.65
CA HIS A 70 22.97 12.35 -8.19
C HIS A 70 21.75 13.06 -7.62
N ILE A 71 21.05 12.36 -6.73
CA ILE A 71 20.01 12.96 -5.90
C ILE A 71 20.64 13.55 -4.66
N ASP A 72 20.22 14.75 -4.26
CA ASP A 72 20.69 15.37 -3.03
C ASP A 72 20.08 14.64 -1.82
N GLN A 73 20.84 13.67 -1.31
CA GLN A 73 20.42 12.83 -0.19
C GLN A 73 20.24 13.65 1.10
N ASP A 74 21.06 14.68 1.30
CA ASP A 74 21.01 15.53 2.49
C ASP A 74 19.79 16.44 2.48
N ASP A 75 19.43 16.99 1.32
CA ASP A 75 18.19 17.73 1.14
C ASP A 75 16.95 16.85 1.36
N LEU A 76 16.95 15.63 0.82
CA LEU A 76 15.84 14.69 1.06
C LEU A 76 15.73 14.30 2.53
N ARG A 77 16.85 14.00 3.21
CA ARG A 77 16.85 13.71 4.65
C ARG A 77 16.36 14.91 5.46
N ARG A 78 16.79 16.13 5.13
CA ARG A 78 16.34 17.35 5.78
C ARG A 78 14.83 17.59 5.60
N LYS A 79 14.29 17.35 4.40
CA LYS A 79 12.86 17.53 4.08
C LYS A 79 11.98 16.45 4.69
N HIS A 80 12.45 15.20 4.67
CA HIS A 80 11.60 14.06 4.97
C HIS A 80 11.83 13.44 6.34
N GLY A 81 12.99 13.68 6.94
CA GLY A 81 13.37 13.15 8.25
C GLY A 81 13.67 11.65 8.20
N ASP A 82 13.49 11.01 9.35
CA ASP A 82 13.94 9.64 9.61
C ASP A 82 13.12 8.55 8.90
N VAL A 83 12.06 8.92 8.18
CA VAL A 83 11.33 7.98 7.33
C VAL A 83 12.19 7.43 6.19
N ILE A 84 13.25 8.15 5.78
CA ILE A 84 14.22 7.67 4.79
C ILE A 84 15.30 6.84 5.49
N ALA A 85 15.16 5.52 5.36
CA ALA A 85 16.03 4.54 5.97
C ALA A 85 17.36 4.36 5.21
N GLY A 86 17.38 4.58 3.89
CA GLY A 86 18.62 4.46 3.12
C GLY A 86 18.48 4.80 1.64
N PHE A 87 19.64 4.97 1.01
CA PHE A 87 19.80 5.19 -0.43
C PHE A 87 20.62 4.05 -1.01
N PHE A 88 20.17 3.48 -2.13
CA PHE A 88 20.78 2.31 -2.74
C PHE A 88 20.92 2.53 -4.24
N GLU A 89 22.04 2.07 -4.78
CA GLU A 89 22.30 2.01 -6.20
C GLU A 89 22.33 0.57 -6.64
N THR A 90 21.56 0.26 -7.69
CA THR A 90 21.38 -1.11 -8.17
C THR A 90 21.42 -1.21 -9.68
N ASP A 91 21.89 -2.34 -10.17
CA ASP A 91 21.71 -2.77 -11.54
C ASP A 91 21.38 -4.26 -11.56
N SER A 92 20.22 -4.60 -12.12
CA SER A 92 19.69 -5.95 -12.14
C SER A 92 20.12 -6.76 -13.36
N PHE A 93 20.80 -6.16 -14.35
CA PHE A 93 21.20 -6.88 -15.55
C PHE A 93 22.42 -7.75 -15.29
N GLU A 94 22.37 -8.94 -15.87
CA GLU A 94 23.32 -10.03 -15.69
C GLU A 94 23.50 -10.71 -17.06
N ASP A 95 24.74 -10.99 -17.43
CA ASP A 95 25.09 -11.77 -18.63
C ASP A 95 26.26 -12.71 -18.34
N GLU A 96 26.76 -13.43 -19.35
CA GLU A 96 27.86 -14.40 -19.19
C GLU A 96 29.14 -13.80 -18.58
N THR A 97 29.29 -12.48 -18.63
CA THR A 97 30.50 -11.74 -18.21
C THR A 97 30.24 -10.71 -17.12
N THR A 98 28.97 -10.39 -16.83
CA THR A 98 28.56 -9.28 -15.99
C THR A 98 27.59 -9.73 -14.92
N ASN A 99 27.90 -9.44 -13.67
CA ASN A 99 27.02 -9.70 -12.54
C ASN A 99 26.13 -8.50 -12.21
N ARG A 100 25.03 -8.78 -11.51
CA ARG A 100 24.17 -7.77 -10.89
C ARG A 100 24.96 -6.94 -9.88
N VAL A 101 24.63 -5.66 -9.76
CA VAL A 101 25.31 -4.72 -8.85
C VAL A 101 24.33 -4.24 -7.78
N GLY A 102 24.76 -4.21 -6.53
CA GLY A 102 24.01 -3.64 -5.39
C GLY A 102 22.76 -4.41 -4.95
N ILE A 103 22.34 -5.45 -5.69
CA ILE A 103 21.13 -6.23 -5.39
C ILE A 103 21.22 -6.97 -4.05
N ASP A 104 22.38 -7.55 -3.70
CA ASP A 104 22.54 -8.23 -2.41
C ASP A 104 22.48 -7.26 -1.23
N VAL A 105 23.12 -6.10 -1.35
CA VAL A 105 23.09 -5.03 -0.34
C VAL A 105 21.65 -4.52 -0.15
N LEU A 106 20.91 -4.30 -1.24
CA LEU A 106 19.51 -3.90 -1.17
C LEU A 106 18.66 -5.01 -0.51
N ARG A 107 18.89 -6.29 -0.83
CA ARG A 107 18.18 -7.42 -0.24
C ARG A 107 18.40 -7.52 1.27
N GLU A 108 19.64 -7.29 1.72
CA GLU A 108 19.97 -7.23 3.15
C GLU A 108 19.28 -6.06 3.84
N ALA A 109 19.28 -4.87 3.23
CA ALA A 109 18.58 -3.70 3.78
C ALA A 109 17.06 -3.92 3.86
N ILE A 110 16.44 -4.49 2.81
CA ILE A 110 15.02 -4.84 2.83
C ILE A 110 14.74 -5.81 3.97
N SER A 111 15.54 -6.87 4.09
CA SER A 111 15.37 -7.89 5.13
C SER A 111 15.52 -7.29 6.53
N HIS A 112 16.54 -6.44 6.73
CA HIS A 112 16.78 -5.74 7.98
C HIS A 112 15.60 -4.84 8.35
N HIS A 113 15.19 -3.92 7.47
CA HIS A 113 14.10 -2.99 7.78
C HIS A 113 12.76 -3.69 7.93
N ALA A 114 12.44 -4.68 7.08
CA ALA A 114 11.22 -5.46 7.19
C ALA A 114 11.15 -6.23 8.52
N ALA A 115 12.25 -6.81 8.98
CA ALA A 115 12.32 -7.53 10.25
C ALA A 115 12.08 -6.62 11.48
N HIS A 116 12.35 -5.32 11.36
CA HIS A 116 12.19 -4.33 12.42
C HIS A 116 10.89 -3.51 12.31
N LEU A 117 10.02 -3.81 11.34
CA LEU A 117 8.71 -3.17 11.29
C LEU A 117 7.91 -3.51 12.54
N ARG A 118 7.20 -2.51 13.07
CA ARG A 118 6.34 -2.68 14.25
C ARG A 118 5.35 -3.82 14.01
N GLY A 119 5.26 -4.73 14.97
CA GLY A 119 4.38 -5.90 14.88
C GLY A 119 4.97 -7.10 14.15
N MET A 120 6.18 -6.98 13.59
CA MET A 120 6.89 -8.12 13.03
C MET A 120 7.32 -9.07 14.14
N GLY A 121 6.96 -10.36 14.00
CA GLY A 121 7.25 -11.39 14.99
C GLY A 121 6.22 -11.49 16.12
N ASP A 122 5.24 -10.58 16.19
CA ASP A 122 4.20 -10.64 17.22
C ASP A 122 3.35 -11.92 17.08
N PRO A 123 3.11 -12.65 18.19
CA PRO A 123 2.30 -13.85 18.14
C PRO A 123 0.83 -13.50 17.90
N LEU A 124 0.26 -14.05 16.82
CA LEU A 124 -1.19 -13.98 16.60
C LEU A 124 -1.92 -15.03 17.44
N PRO A 125 -3.04 -14.69 18.08
CA PRO A 125 -3.89 -15.65 18.77
C PRO A 125 -4.27 -16.84 17.86
N PRO A 126 -4.36 -18.08 18.36
CA PRO A 126 -4.72 -19.23 17.55
C PRO A 126 -6.06 -19.08 16.83
N ALA A 127 -7.06 -18.47 17.48
CA ALA A 127 -8.36 -18.18 16.88
C ALA A 127 -8.24 -17.24 15.67
N TRP A 128 -7.40 -16.19 15.76
CA TRP A 128 -7.16 -15.25 14.67
C TRP A 128 -6.49 -15.94 13.49
N LYS A 129 -5.50 -16.81 13.75
CA LYS A 129 -4.82 -17.57 12.70
C LYS A 129 -5.79 -18.46 11.91
N LYS A 130 -6.70 -19.14 12.61
CA LYS A 130 -7.72 -20.00 11.99
C LYS A 130 -8.75 -19.18 11.21
N ALA A 131 -9.34 -18.15 11.82
CA ALA A 131 -10.31 -17.28 11.14
C ALA A 131 -9.71 -16.64 9.88
N ARG A 132 -8.48 -16.11 9.98
CA ARG A 132 -7.74 -15.56 8.84
C ARG A 132 -7.52 -16.58 7.73
N ALA A 133 -7.17 -17.83 8.07
CA ALA A 133 -6.96 -18.88 7.07
C ALA A 133 -8.26 -19.18 6.30
N ASP A 134 -9.38 -19.28 7.00
CA ASP A 134 -10.69 -19.50 6.37
C ASP A 134 -11.12 -18.33 5.48
N ILE A 135 -10.90 -17.09 5.93
CA ILE A 135 -11.18 -15.89 5.13
C ILE A 135 -10.33 -15.88 3.85
N LEU A 136 -9.05 -16.21 3.93
CA LEU A 136 -8.17 -16.27 2.77
C LEU A 136 -8.52 -17.42 1.82
N ALA A 137 -9.06 -18.54 2.32
CA ALA A 137 -9.54 -19.63 1.50
C ALA A 137 -10.70 -19.21 0.58
N LEU A 138 -11.60 -18.33 1.05
CA LEU A 138 -12.68 -17.79 0.22
C LEU A 138 -12.17 -17.01 -0.99
N ALA A 139 -11.05 -16.28 -0.85
CA ALA A 139 -10.42 -15.57 -1.96
C ALA A 139 -9.89 -16.56 -3.03
N LEU A 140 -9.35 -17.71 -2.60
CA LEU A 140 -8.89 -18.77 -3.50
C LEU A 140 -10.03 -19.42 -4.28
N GLU A 141 -11.24 -19.45 -3.71
CA GLU A 141 -12.46 -19.87 -4.37
C GLU A 141 -13.03 -18.82 -5.36
N ARG A 142 -12.26 -17.77 -5.66
CA ARG A 142 -12.65 -16.64 -6.53
C ARG A 142 -13.82 -15.82 -6.00
N THR A 143 -13.95 -15.73 -4.68
CA THR A 143 -14.87 -14.78 -4.05
C THR A 143 -14.16 -13.43 -3.85
N PRO A 144 -14.42 -12.40 -4.68
CA PRO A 144 -13.65 -11.15 -4.63
C PRO A 144 -13.94 -10.30 -3.40
N TRP A 145 -15.13 -10.42 -2.82
CA TRP A 145 -15.57 -9.68 -1.65
C TRP A 145 -16.63 -10.46 -0.87
N ILE A 146 -16.78 -10.16 0.42
CA ILE A 146 -17.84 -10.68 1.29
C ILE A 146 -18.49 -9.53 2.07
N PRO A 147 -19.76 -9.66 2.48
CA PRO A 147 -20.36 -8.75 3.44
C PRO A 147 -19.58 -8.74 4.76
N ARG A 148 -19.54 -7.59 5.45
CA ARG A 148 -18.91 -7.47 6.77
C ARG A 148 -19.46 -8.49 7.76
N ASP A 149 -20.78 -8.70 7.76
CA ASP A 149 -21.42 -9.67 8.66
C ASP A 149 -20.92 -11.10 8.44
N ARG A 150 -20.61 -11.45 7.18
CA ARG A 150 -20.03 -12.76 6.87
C ARG A 150 -18.63 -12.91 7.46
N PHE A 151 -17.83 -11.85 7.43
CA PHE A 151 -16.52 -11.84 8.10
C PHE A 151 -16.68 -12.03 9.61
N VAL A 152 -17.64 -11.32 10.21
CA VAL A 152 -17.95 -11.42 11.65
C VAL A 152 -18.43 -12.82 12.03
N GLU A 153 -19.28 -13.46 11.21
CA GLU A 153 -19.72 -14.83 11.43
C GLU A 153 -18.56 -15.84 11.44
N ILE A 154 -17.62 -15.71 10.49
CA ILE A 154 -16.43 -16.57 10.44
C ILE A 154 -15.58 -16.36 11.70
N CYS A 155 -15.37 -15.11 12.13
CA CYS A 155 -14.63 -14.86 13.37
C CYS A 155 -15.35 -15.44 14.60
N ARG A 156 -16.68 -15.30 14.65
CA ARG A 156 -17.52 -15.85 15.73
C ARG A 156 -17.46 -17.38 15.79
N SER A 157 -17.40 -18.07 14.66
CA SER A 157 -17.29 -19.54 14.64
C SER A 157 -15.96 -20.05 15.24
N HIS A 158 -14.93 -19.21 15.22
CA HIS A 158 -13.64 -19.45 15.91
C HIS A 158 -13.61 -18.94 17.36
N GLY A 159 -14.75 -18.53 17.91
CA GLY A 159 -14.88 -18.06 19.30
C GLY A 159 -14.35 -16.65 19.54
N MET A 160 -14.23 -15.82 18.49
CA MET A 160 -13.75 -14.44 18.64
C MET A 160 -14.90 -13.51 19.03
N PRO A 161 -14.74 -12.67 20.07
CA PRO A 161 -15.68 -11.60 20.37
C PRO A 161 -15.62 -10.49 19.30
N GLU A 162 -16.63 -9.63 19.24
CA GLU A 162 -16.77 -8.62 18.19
C GLU A 162 -15.60 -7.62 18.17
N ASP A 163 -15.15 -7.13 19.33
CA ASP A 163 -13.99 -6.24 19.43
C ASP A 163 -12.71 -6.87 18.85
N SER A 164 -12.55 -8.18 19.04
CA SER A 164 -11.41 -8.94 18.51
C SER A 164 -11.49 -9.14 17.00
N THR A 165 -12.72 -9.22 16.46
CA THR A 165 -12.97 -9.27 15.01
C THR A 165 -12.55 -7.99 14.31
N ALA A 166 -12.88 -6.83 14.90
CA ALA A 166 -12.45 -5.53 14.35
C ALA A 166 -10.92 -5.42 14.30
N GLY A 167 -10.23 -5.87 15.36
CA GLY A 167 -8.77 -5.92 15.40
C GLY A 167 -8.16 -6.78 14.29
N LEU A 168 -8.72 -7.98 14.03
CA LEU A 168 -8.25 -8.85 12.95
C LEU A 168 -8.49 -8.21 11.57
N MET A 169 -9.64 -7.58 11.36
CA MET A 169 -9.97 -6.91 10.10
C MET A 169 -9.00 -5.77 9.79
N ILE A 170 -8.74 -4.90 10.77
CA ILE A 170 -7.75 -3.82 10.64
C ILE A 170 -6.37 -4.39 10.34
N LEU A 171 -5.96 -5.45 11.05
CA LEU A 171 -4.67 -6.10 10.81
C LEU A 171 -4.57 -6.66 9.38
N MET A 172 -5.57 -7.41 8.92
CA MET A 172 -5.57 -7.99 7.58
C MET A 172 -5.58 -6.91 6.49
N HIS A 173 -6.25 -5.78 6.74
CA HIS A 173 -6.20 -4.61 5.86
C HIS A 173 -4.79 -4.00 5.81
N GLN A 174 -4.15 -3.77 6.96
CA GLN A 174 -2.79 -3.24 7.04
C GLN A 174 -1.76 -4.14 6.36
N LEU A 175 -1.93 -5.46 6.45
CA LEU A 175 -1.11 -6.46 5.78
C LEU A 175 -1.40 -6.58 4.26
N GLY A 176 -2.34 -5.80 3.73
CA GLY A 176 -2.71 -5.81 2.31
C GLY A 176 -3.39 -7.10 1.87
N GLN A 177 -3.95 -7.88 2.80
CA GLN A 177 -4.61 -9.15 2.50
C GLN A 177 -6.08 -8.97 2.14
N ILE A 178 -6.67 -7.90 2.64
CA ILE A 178 -8.04 -7.46 2.34
C ILE A 178 -8.05 -5.94 2.17
N VAL A 179 -9.11 -5.41 1.57
CA VAL A 179 -9.43 -3.98 1.63
C VAL A 179 -10.72 -3.82 2.41
N TYR A 180 -10.68 -3.01 3.46
CA TYR A 180 -11.83 -2.69 4.30
C TYR A 180 -11.90 -1.18 4.46
N PHE A 181 -13.07 -0.60 4.18
CA PHE A 181 -13.32 0.83 4.38
C PHE A 181 -14.02 0.99 5.72
N GLY A 182 -13.26 1.23 6.79
CA GLY A 182 -13.85 1.44 8.10
C GLY A 182 -14.70 2.72 8.15
N PRO A 183 -15.58 2.86 9.15
CA PRO A 183 -16.23 4.14 9.42
C PRO A 183 -15.16 5.22 9.67
N GLY A 184 -15.01 6.15 8.72
CA GLY A 184 -13.96 7.18 8.71
C GLY A 184 -13.04 7.16 7.48
N ASP A 185 -12.99 6.03 6.75
CA ASP A 185 -12.23 5.87 5.50
C ASP A 185 -13.06 6.16 4.24
N GLU A 186 -14.28 6.66 4.42
CA GLU A 186 -15.12 7.08 3.29
C GLU A 186 -14.37 8.15 2.49
N PRO A 187 -14.23 7.97 1.16
CA PRO A 187 -13.70 9.03 0.32
C PRO A 187 -14.65 10.21 0.50
N ARG A 188 -14.15 11.30 1.11
CA ARG A 188 -14.86 12.58 1.12
C ARG A 188 -15.15 12.89 -0.32
N ALA A 189 -16.39 12.67 -0.75
CA ALA A 189 -16.85 13.04 -2.07
C ALA A 189 -16.41 14.49 -2.24
N SER A 190 -15.55 14.74 -3.23
CA SER A 190 -15.16 16.10 -3.60
C SER A 190 -16.43 16.91 -3.63
N ALA A 191 -16.49 17.97 -2.81
CA ALA A 191 -17.61 18.89 -2.76
C ALA A 191 -18.01 19.22 -4.21
N ARG A 192 -19.11 18.62 -4.68
CA ARG A 192 -19.74 19.03 -5.91
C ARG A 192 -20.25 20.43 -5.58
N ALA A 193 -19.70 21.39 -6.32
CA ALA A 193 -20.03 22.78 -6.22
C ALA A 193 -21.53 22.99 -6.07
N ASP A 194 -21.88 23.86 -5.13
CA ASP A 194 -23.22 24.36 -4.92
C ASP A 194 -23.85 24.81 -6.23
N SER A 195 -24.89 24.11 -6.66
CA SER A 195 -25.96 24.68 -7.45
C SER A 195 -27.28 24.13 -6.92
N GLN A 196 -27.89 24.90 -6.02
CA GLN A 196 -29.26 24.69 -5.56
C GLN A 196 -30.24 24.92 -6.70
N THR A 197 -31.07 23.91 -6.98
CA THR A 197 -32.40 24.10 -7.56
C THR A 197 -33.37 23.16 -6.83
N PRO A 198 -34.47 23.66 -6.22
CA PRO A 198 -35.39 22.83 -5.46
C PRO A 198 -36.53 22.32 -6.35
N GLY A 199 -36.73 21.01 -6.39
CA GLY A 199 -37.91 20.40 -7.00
C GLY A 199 -37.64 19.00 -7.52
N ASP A 200 -37.85 17.99 -6.68
CA ASP A 200 -38.78 16.88 -6.95
C ASP A 200 -38.56 15.74 -5.98
N SER A 201 -39.62 15.43 -5.23
CA SER A 201 -39.73 14.25 -4.39
C SER A 201 -39.88 13.02 -5.27
N HIS A 202 -38.78 12.30 -5.51
CA HIS A 202 -38.83 10.91 -5.94
C HIS A 202 -38.11 10.02 -4.92
N THR A 203 -38.91 9.17 -4.28
CA THR A 203 -38.52 7.99 -3.52
C THR A 203 -37.40 7.21 -4.22
N LEU A 204 -36.21 7.22 -3.63
CA LEU A 204 -35.17 6.23 -3.86
C LEU A 204 -35.27 5.20 -2.73
N LYS A 205 -35.76 3.99 -3.05
CA LYS A 205 -35.66 2.81 -2.18
C LYS A 205 -34.50 1.96 -2.67
N GLU A 206 -33.74 1.44 -1.70
CA GLU A 206 -32.76 0.35 -1.81
C GLU A 206 -31.58 0.58 -2.77
N GLU A 207 -30.53 1.27 -2.31
CA GLU A 207 -29.13 0.99 -2.72
C GLU A 207 -28.03 1.72 -1.92
N ASP A 208 -28.32 2.26 -0.72
CA ASP A 208 -27.27 2.81 0.15
C ASP A 208 -26.59 1.70 0.98
N ARG A 209 -25.93 0.73 0.33
CA ARG A 209 -24.89 -0.05 1.03
C ARG A 209 -23.68 0.86 1.18
N GLN A 210 -23.47 1.38 2.39
CA GLN A 210 -22.25 2.15 2.69
C GLN A 210 -21.04 1.28 2.37
N LEU A 211 -19.96 1.89 1.83
CA LEU A 211 -18.73 1.18 1.46
C LEU A 211 -18.14 0.36 2.63
N GLY A 212 -18.49 0.70 3.87
CA GLY A 212 -18.09 -0.01 5.09
C GLY A 212 -18.81 -1.33 5.38
N ASP A 213 -19.78 -1.73 4.57
CA ASP A 213 -20.49 -3.00 4.73
C ASP A 213 -19.84 -4.16 3.95
N VAL A 214 -18.75 -3.90 3.23
CA VAL A 214 -18.08 -4.88 2.37
C VAL A 214 -16.62 -5.02 2.74
N VAL A 215 -16.15 -6.27 2.75
CA VAL A 215 -14.73 -6.63 2.87
C VAL A 215 -14.26 -7.22 1.56
N ILE A 216 -13.31 -6.58 0.91
CA ILE A 216 -12.73 -7.05 -0.35
C ILE A 216 -11.61 -8.03 -0.02
N LEU A 217 -11.73 -9.27 -0.52
CA LEU A 217 -10.78 -10.35 -0.26
C LEU A 217 -9.68 -10.45 -1.32
N MET A 218 -9.89 -9.82 -2.48
CA MET A 218 -8.96 -9.82 -3.61
C MET A 218 -8.57 -8.37 -3.96
N PRO A 219 -7.57 -7.78 -3.30
CA PRO A 219 -7.17 -6.40 -3.56
C PRO A 219 -6.74 -6.14 -5.02
N GLU A 220 -6.19 -7.13 -5.71
CA GLU A 220 -5.87 -7.07 -7.14
C GLU A 220 -7.11 -7.01 -8.04
N TRP A 221 -8.22 -7.60 -7.61
CA TRP A 221 -9.49 -7.49 -8.30
C TRP A 221 -10.00 -6.05 -8.22
N LEU A 222 -9.94 -5.43 -7.04
CA LEU A 222 -10.30 -4.01 -6.86
C LEU A 222 -9.41 -3.09 -7.71
N ALA A 223 -8.09 -3.32 -7.70
CA ALA A 223 -7.17 -2.52 -8.49
C ALA A 223 -7.51 -2.59 -9.99
N LYS A 224 -7.85 -3.77 -10.51
CA LYS A 224 -8.30 -3.94 -11.89
C LYS A 224 -9.64 -3.23 -12.11
N ALA A 225 -10.64 -3.47 -11.27
CA ALA A 225 -11.96 -2.87 -11.40
C ALA A 225 -11.90 -1.34 -11.47
N VAL A 226 -11.09 -0.70 -10.62
CA VAL A 226 -10.93 0.76 -10.61
C VAL A 226 -10.13 1.29 -11.82
N CYS A 227 -9.18 0.51 -12.37
CA CYS A 227 -8.42 0.95 -13.55
C CYS A 227 -9.19 0.83 -14.88
N PHE A 228 -10.29 0.07 -14.91
CA PHE A 228 -11.10 -0.18 -16.12
C PHE A 228 -12.43 0.60 -16.14
N VAL A 229 -12.62 1.55 -15.23
CA VAL A 229 -13.72 2.52 -15.19
C VAL A 229 -13.19 3.89 -15.57
#